data_AF-A0A6B3GPB2-F1
#
_entry.id   AF-A0A6B3GPB2-F1
#
_cell.length_a   1.000
_cell.length_b   1.000
_cell.length_c   1.000
_cell.angle_alpha   90.00
_cell.angle_beta   90.00
_cell.angle_gamma   90.00
#
_symmetry.space_group_name_H-M   'P 1'
#
loop_
_entity.id
_entity.type
_entity.pdbx_description
1 polymer ?
#
loop_
_entity_poly.entity_id
_entity_poly.type
_entity_poly.pdbx_seq_one_letter_code
_entity_poly.pdbx_strand_id
1 'polypeptide(L)'
;LNVNPDNTWFDRIVPCGIRDAGVTSLSGELGREITIEEVLPVVEKHLRDILENADLAPREIERPQASVSAPQASAPAPQASVPA
;
A
#
# COMPACT_ATOMS: atom_id res chain seq x y z
N LEU A 1 -8.38 -7.46 -10.48
CA LEU A 1 -8.71 -8.62 -11.33
C LEU A 1 -9.06 -8.08 -12.71
N ASN A 2 -8.28 -8.42 -13.74
CA ASN A 2 -8.53 -7.97 -15.11
C ASN A 2 -9.50 -8.96 -15.76
N VAL A 3 -10.79 -8.62 -15.87
CA VAL A 3 -11.79 -9.47 -16.52
C VAL A 3 -11.75 -9.26 -18.03
N ASN A 4 -12.24 -8.11 -18.50
CA ASN A 4 -12.19 -7.66 -19.89
C ASN A 4 -11.78 -6.18 -20.06
N PRO A 5 -10.82 -5.62 -19.30
CA PRO A 5 -10.38 -4.25 -19.54
C PRO A 5 -9.62 -4.12 -20.87
N ASP A 6 -9.56 -2.90 -21.39
CA ASP A 6 -8.57 -2.52 -22.41
C ASP A 6 -7.17 -2.49 -21.76
N ASN A 7 -6.34 -3.49 -22.08
CA ASN A 7 -5.01 -3.62 -21.50
C ASN A 7 -4.02 -2.54 -22.01
N THR A 8 -4.33 -1.79 -23.08
CA THR A 8 -3.43 -0.73 -23.61
C THR A 8 -3.27 0.45 -22.66
N TRP A 9 -4.14 0.58 -21.64
CA TRP A 9 -3.98 1.58 -20.59
C TRP A 9 -2.76 1.30 -19.69
N PHE A 10 -2.33 0.05 -19.58
CA PHE A 10 -1.14 -0.31 -18.80
C PHE A 10 0.17 0.14 -19.46
N ASP A 11 0.18 0.37 -20.78
CA ASP A 11 1.34 0.88 -21.52
C ASP A 11 1.72 2.33 -21.11
N ARG A 12 0.83 3.01 -20.39
CA ARG A 12 1.01 4.41 -19.96
C ARG A 12 1.58 4.55 -18.55
N ILE A 13 1.80 3.45 -17.84
CA ILE A 13 2.26 3.44 -16.45
C ILE A 13 3.35 2.37 -16.25
N VAL A 14 4.00 2.39 -15.08
CA VAL A 14 4.82 1.25 -14.62
C VAL A 14 4.00 0.48 -13.58
N PRO A 15 3.24 -0.56 -13.97
CA PRO A 15 2.33 -1.26 -13.06
C PRO A 15 3.12 -2.00 -11.98
N CYS A 16 2.72 -1.80 -10.71
CA CYS A 16 3.37 -2.43 -9.56
C CYS A 16 4.89 -2.14 -9.43
N GLY A 17 5.43 -1.15 -10.15
CA GLY A 17 6.87 -0.89 -10.22
C GLY A 17 7.68 -1.84 -11.11
N ILE A 18 7.02 -2.77 -11.81
CA ILE A 18 7.64 -3.79 -12.67
C ILE A 18 7.69 -3.29 -14.11
N ARG A 19 8.84 -3.42 -14.77
CA ARG A 19 9.10 -2.83 -16.10
C ARG A 19 9.22 -3.84 -17.24
N ASP A 20 9.52 -5.08 -16.90
CA ASP A 20 9.91 -6.16 -17.80
C ASP A 20 8.86 -7.28 -17.88
N ALA A 21 7.64 -7.02 -17.38
CA ALA A 21 6.51 -7.92 -17.47
C ALA A 21 5.27 -7.18 -18.00
N GLY A 22 4.49 -7.87 -18.82
CA GLY A 22 3.19 -7.39 -19.29
C GLY A 22 2.07 -7.72 -18.30
N VAL A 23 0.86 -7.29 -18.66
CA VAL A 23 -0.39 -7.66 -17.99
C VAL A 23 -1.28 -8.45 -18.95
N THR A 24 -2.25 -9.18 -18.39
CA THR A 24 -3.26 -9.90 -19.17
C THR A 24 -4.65 -9.72 -18.55
N SER A 25 -5.69 -10.25 -19.19
CA SER A 25 -7.07 -10.30 -18.70
C SER A 25 -7.67 -11.69 -18.91
N LEU A 26 -8.75 -12.03 -18.20
CA LEU A 26 -9.45 -13.30 -18.41
C LEU A 26 -9.89 -13.48 -19.87
N SER A 27 -10.41 -12.41 -20.49
CA SER A 27 -10.75 -12.43 -21.92
C SER A 27 -9.52 -12.61 -22.81
N GLY A 28 -8.39 -11.99 -22.46
CA GLY A 28 -7.13 -12.13 -23.19
C GLY A 28 -6.58 -13.55 -23.15
N GLU A 29 -6.56 -14.17 -21.97
CA GLU A 29 -6.08 -15.54 -21.79
C GLU A 29 -6.99 -16.59 -22.45
N LEU A 30 -8.31 -16.40 -22.38
CA LEU A 30 -9.28 -17.37 -22.90
C LEU A 30 -9.64 -17.15 -24.38
N GLY A 31 -9.17 -16.06 -24.99
CA GLY A 31 -9.45 -15.72 -26.39
C GLY A 31 -10.93 -15.49 -26.70
N ARG A 32 -11.76 -15.19 -25.70
CA ARG A 32 -13.19 -14.87 -25.83
C ARG A 32 -13.57 -13.76 -24.87
N GLU A 33 -14.69 -13.09 -25.15
CA GLU A 33 -15.28 -12.16 -24.20
C GLU A 33 -15.69 -12.91 -22.91
N ILE A 34 -15.25 -12.38 -21.76
CA ILE A 34 -15.69 -12.74 -20.41
C ILE A 34 -16.29 -11.49 -19.79
N THR A 35 -17.54 -11.56 -19.34
CA THR A 35 -18.20 -10.40 -18.71
C THR A 35 -18.01 -10.38 -17.20
N ILE A 36 -18.28 -9.24 -16.57
CA ILE A 36 -18.27 -9.11 -15.12
C ILE A 36 -19.35 -10.00 -14.49
N GLU A 37 -20.52 -10.13 -15.12
CA GLU A 37 -21.63 -10.96 -14.66
C GLU A 37 -21.26 -12.44 -14.60
N GLU A 38 -20.45 -12.95 -15.55
CA GLU A 38 -19.93 -14.32 -15.51
C GLU A 38 -19.00 -14.56 -14.30
N VAL A 39 -18.16 -13.56 -13.97
CA VAL A 39 -17.08 -13.68 -12.98
C VAL A 39 -17.56 -13.42 -11.55
N LEU A 40 -18.54 -12.53 -11.39
CA LEU A 40 -19.04 -12.08 -10.09
C LEU A 40 -19.41 -13.24 -9.14
N PRO A 41 -20.26 -14.22 -9.51
CA PRO A 41 -20.64 -15.29 -8.59
C PRO A 41 -19.46 -16.20 -8.19
N VAL A 42 -18.46 -16.35 -9.07
CA VAL A 42 -17.26 -17.15 -8.78
C VAL A 42 -16.37 -16.45 -7.77
N VAL A 43 -16.15 -15.15 -7.96
CA VAL A 43 -15.35 -14.32 -7.04
C VAL A 43 -16.03 -14.22 -5.67
N GLU A 44 -17.34 -14.00 -5.61
CA GLU A 44 -18.10 -13.95 -4.36
C GLU A 44 -17.97 -15.23 -3.54
N LYS A 45 -18.10 -16.39 -4.21
CA LYS A 45 -17.93 -17.69 -3.56
C LYS A 45 -16.54 -17.82 -2.94
N HIS A 46 -15.48 -17.59 -3.72
CA HIS A 46 -14.11 -17.76 -3.23
C HIS A 46 -13.72 -16.75 -2.16
N LEU A 47 -14.19 -15.50 -2.26
CA LEU A 47 -13.96 -14.50 -1.22
C LEU A 47 -14.66 -14.90 0.09
N ARG A 48 -15.90 -15.40 0.02
CA ARG A 48 -16.61 -15.91 1.20
C ARG A 48 -15.87 -17.07 1.83
N ASP A 49 -15.50 -18.07 1.04
CA ASP A 49 -14.80 -19.27 1.51
C ASP A 49 -13.51 -18.92 2.28
N ILE A 50 -12.80 -17.87 1.85
CA ILE A 50 -11.55 -17.42 2.47
C ILE A 50 -11.79 -16.53 3.69
N LEU A 51 -12.72 -15.57 3.60
CA LEU A 51 -12.84 -14.48 4.57
C LEU A 51 -13.83 -14.75 5.69
N GLU A 52 -14.81 -15.64 5.53
CA GLU A 52 -15.91 -15.82 6.49
C GLU A 52 -15.43 -16.19 7.90
N ASN A 53 -14.33 -16.93 8.01
CA ASN A 53 -13.77 -17.36 9.29
C ASN A 53 -12.29 -16.96 9.44
N ALA A 54 -11.83 -15.96 8.68
CA ALA A 54 -10.46 -15.50 8.75
C ALA A 54 -10.22 -14.72 10.05
N ASP A 55 -9.15 -15.07 10.79
CA ASP A 55 -8.63 -14.24 11.87
C ASP A 55 -7.82 -13.09 11.24
N LEU A 56 -8.50 -11.98 10.98
CA LEU A 56 -7.91 -10.83 10.29
C LEU A 56 -7.12 -9.97 11.26
N ALA A 57 -5.80 -10.11 11.25
CA ALA A 57 -4.90 -9.23 11.98
C ALA A 57 -4.72 -7.87 11.25
N PRO A 58 -4.77 -6.74 11.98
CA PRO A 58 -4.40 -5.44 11.41
C PRO A 58 -2.95 -5.45 10.92
N ARG A 59 -2.67 -4.71 9.84
CA ARG A 59 -1.29 -4.43 9.43
C ARG A 59 -0.63 -3.54 10.49
N GLU A 60 0.46 -4.01 11.08
CA GLU A 60 1.31 -3.15 11.91
C GLU A 60 1.96 -2.06 11.05
N ILE A 61 1.76 -0.81 11.45
CA ILE A 61 2.40 0.35 10.83
C ILE A 61 3.37 0.91 11.86
N GLU A 62 4.68 0.77 11.60
CA GLU A 62 5.69 1.48 12.38
C GLU A 62 5.47 2.99 12.24
N ARG A 63 5.00 3.64 13.30
CA ARG A 63 4.98 5.09 13.38
C ARG A 63 6.40 5.57 13.66
N PRO A 64 6.97 6.48 12.84
CA PRO A 64 8.25 7.09 13.14
C PRO A 64 8.21 7.69 14.55
N GLN A 65 9.17 7.31 15.40
CA GLN A 65 9.28 7.94 16.71
C GLN A 65 9.62 9.41 16.51
N ALA A 66 8.76 10.30 16.99
CA ALA A 66 9.09 11.71 17.07
C ALA A 66 10.27 11.84 18.04
N SER A 67 11.47 12.11 17.51
CA SER A 67 12.60 12.50 18.33
C SER A 67 12.30 13.86 18.94
N VAL A 68 11.75 13.87 20.16
CA VAL A 68 11.63 15.09 20.94
C VAL A 68 13.03 15.43 21.44
N SER A 69 13.75 16.30 20.72
CA SER A 69 14.89 16.98 21.31
C SER A 69 14.36 18.07 22.22
N ALA A 70 14.55 17.92 23.53
CA ALA A 70 14.24 18.97 24.49
C ALA A 70 15.08 20.24 24.18
N PRO A 71 14.53 21.45 24.36
CA PRO A 71 15.33 22.66 24.22
C PRO A 71 16.41 22.68 25.30
N GLN A 72 17.69 22.77 24.89
CA GLN A 72 18.79 23.00 25.83
C GLN A 72 18.63 24.40 26.43
N ALA A 73 18.28 24.46 27.72
CA ALA A 73 18.37 25.67 28.49
C ALA A 73 19.85 26.00 28.70
N SER A 74 20.37 27.03 28.03
CA SER A 74 21.67 27.60 28.39
C SER A 74 21.52 28.34 29.71
N ALA A 75 22.01 27.76 30.81
CA ALA A 75 22.20 28.52 32.04
C ALA A 75 23.29 29.58 31.82
N PRO A 76 23.09 30.85 32.22
CA PRO A 76 24.16 31.83 32.17
C PRO A 76 25.25 31.48 33.20
N ALA A 77 26.51 31.64 32.78
CA ALA A 77 27.68 31.40 33.60
C ALA A 77 27.68 32.29 34.87
N PRO A 78 28.18 31.80 36.02
CA PRO A 78 28.29 32.61 37.22
C PRO A 78 29.37 33.69 37.02
N GLN A 79 29.01 34.96 37.20
CA GLN A 79 29.98 36.03 37.27
C GLN A 79 30.69 35.98 38.63
N ALA A 80 32.00 35.78 38.61
CA ALA A 80 32.85 35.90 39.78
C ALA A 80 33.12 37.39 40.06
N SER A 81 32.93 37.78 41.33
CA SER A 81 33.18 39.11 41.88
C SER A 81 34.64 39.59 41.71
N VAL A 82 34.84 40.90 41.57
CA VAL A 82 36.10 41.57 41.91
C VAL A 82 35.78 42.82 42.76
N PRO A 83 36.31 42.93 44.00
CA PRO A 83 36.14 44.11 44.85
C PRO A 83 37.26 45.15 44.63
N ALA A 84 36.93 46.42 44.88
CA ALA A 84 37.83 47.48 45.34
C ALA A 84 37.06 48.38 46.31
#